data_AF-B4JKR5-F1
#
_entry.id   AF-B4JKR5-F1
#
_cell.length_a   1.000
_cell.length_b   1.000
_cell.length_c   1.000
_cell.angle_alpha   90.00
_cell.angle_beta   90.00
_cell.angle_gamma   90.00
#
_symmetry.space_group_name_H-M   'P 1'
#
loop_
_entity.id
_entity.type
_entity.pdbx_description
1 polymer ?
#
loop_
_entity_poly.entity_id
_entity_poly.type
_entity_poly.pdbx_seq_one_letter_code
_entity_poly.pdbx_strand_id
1 'polypeptide(L)'
;MGNEYRIAKNVVLTRNSKEQFSKIKILNWVNETLESNLSRIKDLCTGAAYCNLMDILFPNLIQMRNVKFMGNQKIDYIKNFKLLQQGFNKLQVNVSFDIQELIKGNYRENYQFANWFKVFYDRNFESICKNYCAKKARGYQEIGMAISN
;
A
#
# COMPACT_ATOMS: atom_id res chain seq x y z
N MET A 1 -27.31 -5.61 1.90
CA MET A 1 -26.50 -6.47 2.79
C MET A 1 -25.07 -5.94 2.73
N GLY A 2 -24.63 -5.24 3.78
CA GLY A 2 -23.28 -4.70 3.83
C GLY A 2 -22.29 -5.84 3.95
N ASN A 3 -21.30 -5.92 3.06
CA ASN A 3 -20.21 -6.87 3.22
C ASN A 3 -19.43 -6.47 4.49
N GLU A 4 -19.66 -7.18 5.59
CA GLU A 4 -18.85 -7.05 6.79
C GLU A 4 -17.49 -7.69 6.51
N TYR A 5 -16.46 -6.85 6.42
CA TYR A 5 -15.09 -7.33 6.31
C TYR A 5 -14.66 -7.93 7.65
N ARG A 6 -13.84 -8.99 7.61
CA ARG A 6 -13.13 -9.43 8.82
C ARG A 6 -12.26 -8.28 9.35
N ILE A 7 -12.27 -8.05 10.67
CA ILE A 7 -11.41 -7.06 11.31
C ILE A 7 -9.94 -7.46 11.13
N ALA A 8 -9.09 -6.47 10.87
CA ALA A 8 -7.66 -6.71 10.67
C ALA A 8 -6.93 -6.91 12.00
N LYS A 9 -5.90 -7.75 11.99
CA LYS A 9 -4.96 -7.90 13.09
C LYS A 9 -4.04 -6.68 13.10
N ASN A 10 -4.18 -5.85 14.13
CA ASN A 10 -3.33 -4.67 14.34
C ASN A 10 -1.88 -5.06 14.65
N VAL A 11 -0.93 -4.21 14.24
CA VAL A 11 0.50 -4.38 14.50
C VAL A 11 1.11 -3.07 14.99
N VAL A 12 2.06 -3.17 15.91
CA VAL A 12 2.79 -2.03 16.48
C VAL A 12 4.27 -2.25 16.26
N LEU A 13 4.92 -1.31 15.57
CA LEU A 13 6.37 -1.26 15.48
C LEU A 13 6.92 -0.23 16.47
N THR A 14 7.64 -0.71 17.49
CA THR A 14 8.50 0.12 18.32
C THR A 14 9.89 0.25 17.69
N ARG A 15 10.71 1.23 18.11
CA ARG A 15 12.09 1.40 17.62
C ARG A 15 12.99 0.16 17.81
N ASN A 16 12.63 -0.73 18.74
CA ASN A 16 13.37 -1.96 19.05
C ASN A 16 12.70 -3.21 18.47
N SER A 17 11.72 -3.06 17.59
CA SER A 17 11.07 -4.22 16.95
C SER A 17 12.11 -5.01 16.17
N LYS A 18 12.19 -6.33 16.43
CA LYS A 18 13.11 -7.22 15.72
C LYS A 18 12.78 -7.33 14.22
N GLU A 19 11.57 -6.96 13.83
CA GLU A 19 11.08 -7.03 12.45
C GLU A 19 11.25 -5.68 11.74
N GLN A 20 12.48 -5.41 11.30
CA GLN A 20 12.76 -4.30 10.38
C GLN A 20 13.28 -4.84 9.06
N PHE A 21 12.53 -4.62 7.98
CA PHE A 21 12.92 -5.07 6.64
C PHE A 21 13.83 -4.06 5.95
N SER A 22 14.88 -4.53 5.25
CA SER A 22 15.73 -3.66 4.43
C SER A 22 14.95 -3.06 3.25
N LYS A 23 15.43 -1.93 2.71
CA LYS A 23 14.82 -1.28 1.53
C LYS A 23 14.69 -2.24 0.34
N ILE A 24 15.71 -3.06 0.11
CA ILE A 24 15.76 -4.01 -1.01
C ILE A 24 14.71 -5.10 -0.80
N LYS A 25 14.60 -5.62 0.42
CA LYS A 25 13.59 -6.63 0.76
C LYS A 25 12.17 -6.12 0.59
N ILE A 26 11.89 -4.86 0.98
CA ILE A 26 10.59 -4.23 0.78
C ILE A 26 10.29 -4.09 -0.72
N LEU A 27 11.23 -3.55 -1.51
CA LEU A 27 11.01 -3.33 -2.95
C LEU A 27 10.80 -4.63 -3.71
N ASN A 28 11.64 -5.64 -3.46
CA ASN A 28 11.50 -6.96 -4.09
C ASN A 28 10.13 -7.56 -3.76
N TRP A 29 9.73 -7.53 -2.49
CA TRP A 29 8.42 -8.03 -2.08
C TRP A 29 7.26 -7.32 -2.81
N VAL A 30 7.27 -5.99 -2.88
CA VAL A 30 6.21 -5.25 -3.58
C VAL A 30 6.18 -5.61 -5.05
N ASN A 31 7.36 -5.66 -5.70
CA ASN A 31 7.47 -5.97 -7.12
C ASN A 31 7.05 -7.39 -7.46
N GLU A 32 7.44 -8.38 -6.65
CA GLU A 32 7.03 -9.78 -6.81
C GLU A 32 5.52 -9.94 -6.59
N THR A 33 4.98 -9.29 -5.54
CA THR A 33 3.55 -9.42 -5.19
C THR A 33 2.64 -8.73 -6.19
N LEU A 34 3.05 -7.56 -6.70
CA LEU A 34 2.22 -6.76 -7.59
C LEU A 34 2.59 -6.90 -9.06
N GLU A 35 3.64 -7.64 -9.41
CA GLU A 35 4.24 -7.61 -10.76
C GLU A 35 4.52 -6.17 -11.21
N SER A 36 5.30 -5.42 -10.44
CA SER A 36 5.69 -4.02 -10.71
C SER A 36 7.20 -3.84 -10.83
N ASN A 37 7.64 -2.66 -11.24
CA ASN A 37 9.05 -2.32 -11.47
C ASN A 37 9.51 -1.11 -10.62
N LEU A 38 9.13 -1.07 -9.33
CA LEU A 38 9.52 0.00 -8.41
C LEU A 38 11.00 -0.14 -8.03
N SER A 39 11.75 0.94 -8.08
CA SER A 39 13.21 0.91 -7.85
C SER A 39 13.63 1.63 -6.58
N ARG A 40 12.77 2.51 -6.05
CA ARG A 40 13.09 3.38 -4.90
C ARG A 40 11.94 3.36 -3.91
N ILE A 41 12.26 3.39 -2.61
CA ILE A 41 11.24 3.48 -1.56
C ILE A 41 10.32 4.70 -1.75
N LYS A 42 10.86 5.80 -2.27
CA LYS A 42 10.05 6.98 -2.58
C LYS A 42 8.97 6.73 -3.62
N ASP A 43 9.08 5.73 -4.50
CA ASP A 43 8.06 5.45 -5.51
C ASP A 43 6.75 4.95 -4.84
N LEU A 44 6.81 4.49 -3.59
CA LEU A 44 5.65 4.13 -2.76
C LEU A 44 4.87 5.36 -2.26
N CYS A 45 5.41 6.58 -2.37
CA CYS A 45 4.75 7.82 -1.93
C CYS A 45 3.48 8.15 -2.72
N THR A 46 3.24 7.45 -3.84
CA THR A 46 2.02 7.60 -4.62
C THR A 46 0.79 7.02 -3.93
N GLY A 47 0.98 6.13 -2.94
CA GLY A 47 -0.12 5.42 -2.27
C GLY A 47 -0.74 4.27 -3.09
N ALA A 48 -0.42 4.16 -4.38
CA ALA A 48 -1.07 3.23 -5.30
C ALA A 48 -0.71 1.77 -5.01
N ALA A 49 0.57 1.48 -4.73
CA ALA A 49 1.03 0.14 -4.36
C ALA A 49 0.30 -0.38 -3.11
N TYR A 50 0.16 0.45 -2.08
CA TYR A 50 -0.55 0.10 -0.85
C TYR A 50 -2.03 -0.21 -1.11
N CYS A 51 -2.70 0.56 -1.98
CA CYS A 51 -4.07 0.27 -2.38
C CYS A 51 -4.20 -1.09 -3.05
N ASN A 52 -3.29 -1.43 -3.98
CA ASN A 52 -3.32 -2.74 -4.65
C ASN A 52 -3.02 -3.90 -3.68
N LEU A 53 -2.09 -3.70 -2.74
CA LEU A 53 -1.79 -4.70 -1.70
C LEU A 53 -2.99 -4.92 -0.76
N MET A 54 -3.71 -3.86 -0.40
CA MET A 54 -4.93 -3.98 0.40
C MET A 54 -6.04 -4.74 -0.32
N ASP A 55 -6.15 -4.59 -1.64
CA ASP A 55 -7.10 -5.34 -2.45
C ASP A 55 -6.78 -6.84 -2.51
N ILE A 56 -5.50 -7.22 -2.38
CA ILE A 56 -5.10 -8.62 -2.17
C ILE A 56 -5.52 -9.12 -0.78
N LEU A 57 -5.22 -8.35 0.28
CA LEU A 57 -5.51 -8.75 1.66
C LEU A 57 -7.01 -8.82 1.97
N PHE A 58 -7.75 -7.86 1.43
CA PHE A 58 -9.17 -7.63 1.69
C PHE A 58 -9.88 -7.25 0.38
N PRO A 59 -10.27 -8.26 -0.43
CA PRO A 59 -10.89 -8.01 -1.73
C PRO A 59 -12.12 -7.10 -1.65
N ASN A 60 -12.26 -6.19 -2.61
CA ASN A 60 -13.34 -5.19 -2.70
C ASN A 60 -13.34 -4.09 -1.62
N LEU A 61 -12.38 -4.09 -0.69
CA LEU A 61 -12.29 -3.06 0.36
C LEU A 61 -11.99 -1.67 -0.23
N ILE A 62 -11.01 -1.63 -1.13
CA ILE A 62 -10.56 -0.43 -1.82
C ILE A 62 -11.26 -0.34 -3.18
N GLN A 63 -11.81 0.83 -3.49
CA GLN A 63 -12.38 1.08 -4.82
C GLN A 63 -11.24 1.26 -5.83
N MET A 64 -10.71 0.15 -6.35
CA MET A 64 -9.53 0.13 -7.24
C MET A 64 -9.67 1.04 -8.47
N ARG A 65 -10.89 1.19 -9.00
CA ARG A 65 -11.22 2.13 -10.10
C ARG A 65 -10.88 3.60 -9.82
N ASN A 66 -10.81 3.99 -8.54
CA ASN A 66 -10.52 5.36 -8.11
C ASN A 66 -9.04 5.57 -7.81
N VAL A 67 -8.24 4.50 -7.79
CA VAL A 67 -6.80 4.57 -7.50
C VAL A 67 -6.07 5.10 -8.73
N LYS A 68 -5.18 6.07 -8.51
CA LYS A 68 -4.30 6.64 -9.54
C LYS A 68 -2.95 5.93 -9.50
N PHE A 69 -2.78 4.91 -10.35
CA PHE A 69 -1.57 4.06 -10.38
C PHE A 69 -0.33 4.77 -10.97
N MET A 70 -0.56 5.65 -11.96
CA MET A 70 0.45 6.49 -12.59
C MET A 70 0.09 7.97 -12.37
N GLY A 71 0.25 8.45 -11.14
CA GLY A 71 0.01 9.86 -10.80
C GLY A 71 1.24 10.72 -11.07
N ASN A 72 1.05 11.96 -11.52
CA ASN A 72 2.12 12.97 -11.65
C ASN A 72 1.97 14.15 -10.67
N GLN A 73 0.88 14.20 -9.91
CA GLN A 73 0.59 15.30 -8.99
C GLN A 73 0.35 14.81 -7.57
N LYS A 74 0.78 15.62 -6.58
CA LYS A 74 0.57 15.33 -5.15
C LYS A 74 -0.91 15.15 -4.79
N ILE A 75 -1.82 15.82 -5.51
CA ILE A 75 -3.27 15.67 -5.29
C ILE A 75 -3.75 14.24 -5.57
N ASP A 76 -3.16 13.56 -6.54
CA ASP A 76 -3.47 12.16 -6.84
C ASP A 76 -2.96 11.23 -5.74
N TYR A 77 -1.77 11.53 -5.20
CA TYR A 77 -1.21 10.76 -4.09
C TYR A 77 -2.04 10.90 -2.81
N ILE A 78 -2.52 12.12 -2.53
CA ILE A 78 -3.45 12.37 -1.42
C ILE A 78 -4.74 11.56 -1.60
N LYS A 79 -5.31 11.52 -2.82
CA LYS A 79 -6.51 10.72 -3.10
C LYS A 79 -6.28 9.24 -2.82
N ASN A 80 -5.16 8.68 -3.27
CA ASN A 80 -4.80 7.29 -3.00
C ASN A 80 -4.64 7.01 -1.50
N PHE A 81 -3.93 7.85 -0.75
CA PHE A 81 -3.80 7.68 0.69
C PHE A 81 -5.11 7.85 1.45
N LYS A 82 -6.02 8.72 0.99
CA LYS A 82 -7.37 8.81 1.56
C LYS A 82 -8.18 7.54 1.32
N LEU A 83 -8.09 6.92 0.14
CA LEU A 83 -8.71 5.62 -0.12
C LEU A 83 -8.14 4.54 0.82
N LEU A 84 -6.82 4.52 1.00
CA LEU A 84 -6.15 3.61 1.93
C LEU A 84 -6.65 3.81 3.38
N GLN A 85 -6.70 5.06 3.83
CA GLN A 85 -7.17 5.41 5.18
C GLN A 85 -8.64 5.01 5.40
N GLN A 86 -9.50 5.20 4.40
CA GLN A 86 -10.88 4.71 4.45
C GLN A 86 -10.94 3.18 4.60
N GLY A 87 -10.05 2.46 3.92
CA GLY A 87 -9.90 1.01 4.09
C GLY A 87 -9.48 0.61 5.51
N PHE A 88 -8.47 1.28 6.05
CA PHE A 88 -8.03 1.07 7.43
C PHE A 88 -9.14 1.34 8.46
N ASN A 89 -9.92 2.41 8.28
CA ASN A 89 -11.03 2.73 9.17
C ASN A 89 -12.10 1.62 9.18
N LYS A 90 -12.46 1.09 8.01
CA LYS A 90 -13.42 -0.03 7.90
C LYS A 90 -12.93 -1.31 8.59
N LEU A 91 -11.61 -1.52 8.60
CA LEU A 91 -10.97 -2.67 9.21
C LEU A 91 -10.55 -2.44 10.68
N GLN A 92 -10.82 -1.26 11.23
CA GLN A 92 -10.39 -0.84 12.57
C GLN A 92 -8.87 -0.97 12.80
N VAL A 93 -8.09 -0.55 11.79
CA VAL A 93 -6.63 -0.52 11.87
C VAL A 93 -6.18 0.75 12.59
N ASN A 94 -5.54 0.57 13.74
CA ASN A 94 -5.04 1.64 14.60
C ASN A 94 -3.61 2.01 14.21
N VAL A 95 -3.48 2.72 13.10
CA VAL A 95 -2.20 3.29 12.63
C VAL A 95 -2.33 4.78 12.42
N SER A 96 -1.31 5.52 12.85
CA SER A 96 -1.19 6.96 12.58
C SER A 96 -0.01 7.20 11.65
N PHE A 97 -0.25 7.91 10.55
CA PHE A 97 0.77 8.35 9.61
C PHE A 97 0.37 9.71 9.03
N ASP A 98 1.37 10.56 8.76
CA ASP A 98 1.13 11.85 8.13
C ASP A 98 1.18 11.70 6.60
N ILE A 99 0.01 11.83 5.97
CA ILE A 99 -0.11 11.80 4.50
C ILE A 99 0.75 12.88 3.86
N GLN A 100 0.85 14.08 4.45
CA GLN A 100 1.63 15.18 3.90
C GLN A 100 3.13 14.87 3.87
N GLU A 101 3.64 14.17 4.89
CA GLU A 101 5.04 13.73 4.90
C GLU A 101 5.30 12.59 3.91
N LEU A 102 4.37 11.65 3.78
CA LEU A 102 4.50 10.55 2.81
C LEU A 102 4.56 11.08 1.38
N ILE A 103 3.62 11.94 0.97
CA ILE A 103 3.53 12.45 -0.42
C ILE A 103 4.66 13.41 -0.79
N LYS A 104 5.40 13.96 0.19
CA LYS A 104 6.65 14.70 -0.07
C LYS A 104 7.75 13.78 -0.59
N GLY A 105 7.61 12.46 -0.43
CA GLY A 105 8.60 11.48 -0.84
C GLY A 105 9.82 11.42 0.08
N ASN A 106 9.71 11.93 1.32
CA ASN A 106 10.79 11.87 2.29
C ASN A 106 11.10 10.39 2.61
N TYR A 107 12.37 10.02 2.51
CA TYR A 107 12.82 8.63 2.63
C TYR A 107 12.47 8.04 3.99
N ARG A 108 12.68 8.78 5.08
CA ARG A 108 12.53 8.26 6.45
C ARG A 108 11.08 7.83 6.71
N GLU A 109 10.13 8.71 6.44
CA GLU A 109 8.71 8.50 6.70
C GLU A 109 8.15 7.44 5.76
N ASN A 110 8.51 7.47 4.47
CA ASN A 110 8.10 6.43 3.52
C ASN A 110 8.67 5.06 3.90
N TYR A 111 9.93 4.99 4.32
CA TYR A 111 10.54 3.74 4.77
C TYR A 111 9.89 3.20 6.03
N GLN A 112 9.62 4.06 7.03
CA GLN A 112 8.95 3.65 8.27
C GLN A 112 7.55 3.11 7.99
N PHE A 113 6.77 3.82 7.16
CA PHE A 113 5.43 3.37 6.78
C PHE A 113 5.46 2.07 5.98
N ALA A 114 6.37 1.93 5.00
CA ALA A 114 6.52 0.71 4.23
C ALA A 114 6.91 -0.50 5.10
N ASN A 115 7.76 -0.29 6.11
CA ASN A 115 8.16 -1.33 7.05
C ASN A 115 6.96 -1.81 7.88
N TRP A 116 6.23 -0.85 8.47
CA TRP A 116 5.01 -1.13 9.23
C TRP A 116 3.98 -1.85 8.36
N PHE A 117 3.79 -1.38 7.12
CA PHE A 117 2.84 -1.97 6.20
C PHE A 117 3.22 -3.41 5.82
N LYS A 118 4.50 -3.73 5.68
CA LYS A 118 4.95 -5.11 5.45
C LYS A 118 4.61 -6.04 6.62
N VAL A 119 4.88 -5.61 7.85
CA VAL A 119 4.51 -6.39 9.05
C VAL A 119 2.99 -6.55 9.14
N PHE A 120 2.24 -5.47 8.88
CA PHE A 120 0.78 -5.50 8.81
C PHE A 120 0.28 -6.51 7.77
N TYR A 121 0.89 -6.49 6.58
CA TYR A 121 0.57 -7.41 5.49
C TYR A 121 0.83 -8.85 5.90
N ASP A 122 2.04 -9.17 6.38
CA ASP A 122 2.40 -10.54 6.79
C ASP A 122 1.50 -11.08 7.90
N ARG A 123 1.06 -10.22 8.82
CA ARG A 123 0.18 -10.62 9.92
C ARG A 123 -1.24 -10.95 9.46
N ASN A 124 -1.69 -10.33 8.37
CA ASN A 124 -3.06 -10.46 7.86
C ASN A 124 -3.15 -11.33 6.60
N PHE A 125 -2.04 -11.62 5.95
CA PHE A 125 -1.99 -12.44 4.75
C PHE A 125 -2.18 -13.91 5.10
N GLU A 126 -3.17 -14.55 4.46
CA GLU A 126 -3.43 -15.99 4.61
C GLU A 126 -3.09 -16.73 3.32
N SER A 127 -3.65 -16.27 2.21
CA SER A 127 -3.34 -16.74 0.86
C SER A 127 -3.85 -15.75 -0.18
N ILE A 128 -3.29 -15.78 -1.38
CA ILE A 128 -3.86 -15.07 -2.54
C ILE A 128 -5.09 -15.85 -3.00
N CYS A 129 -6.20 -15.15 -3.26
CA CYS A 129 -7.38 -15.77 -3.87
C CYS A 129 -7.00 -16.41 -5.21
N LYS A 130 -7.43 -17.66 -5.46
CA LYS A 130 -7.01 -18.49 -6.61
C LYS A 130 -7.06 -17.81 -7.99
N ASN A 131 -7.89 -16.79 -8.16
CA ASN A 131 -8.08 -16.07 -9.43
C ASN A 131 -7.71 -14.58 -9.37
N TYR A 132 -7.01 -14.14 -8.31
CA TYR A 132 -6.58 -12.76 -8.21
C TYR A 132 -5.35 -12.52 -9.08
N CYS A 133 -5.39 -11.47 -9.91
CA CYS A 133 -4.25 -10.99 -10.67
C CYS A 133 -4.08 -9.49 -10.41
N ALA A 134 -2.95 -9.11 -9.83
CA ALA A 134 -2.68 -7.73 -9.45
C ALA A 134 -2.71 -6.80 -10.68
N LYS A 135 -2.11 -7.23 -11.80
CA LYS A 135 -2.15 -6.47 -13.07
C LYS A 135 -3.59 -6.27 -13.56
N LYS A 136 -4.39 -7.33 -13.60
CA LYS A 136 -5.79 -7.23 -14.03
C LYS A 136 -6.60 -6.29 -13.13
N ALA A 137 -6.40 -6.36 -11.82
CA ALA A 137 -7.10 -5.51 -10.84
C ALA A 137 -6.83 -4.00 -11.04
N ARG A 138 -5.63 -3.64 -11.49
CA ARG A 138 -5.26 -2.24 -11.82
C ARG A 138 -5.43 -1.88 -13.30
N GLY A 139 -6.08 -2.73 -14.09
CA GLY A 139 -6.28 -2.49 -15.53
C GLY A 139 -4.98 -2.48 -16.32
N TYR A 140 -4.00 -3.29 -15.92
CA TYR A 140 -2.67 -3.43 -16.53
C TYR A 140 -1.83 -2.15 -16.53
N GLN A 141 -2.20 -1.15 -15.73
CA GLN A 141 -1.39 0.05 -15.54
C GLN A 141 -0.10 -0.28 -14.78
N GLU A 142 0.98 0.41 -15.12
CA GLU A 142 2.18 0.45 -14.29
C GLU A 142 1.91 1.15 -12.96
N ILE A 143 2.79 0.95 -11.99
CA ILE A 143 2.71 1.61 -10.68
C ILE A 143 3.91 2.54 -10.55
N GLY A 144 3.67 3.81 -10.24
CA GLY A 144 4.75 4.74 -9.96
C GLY A 144 4.38 6.20 -10.15
N MET A 145 5.39 7.05 -10.06
CA MET A 145 5.28 8.45 -10.44
C MET A 145 5.35 8.52 -11.96
N ALA A 146 4.31 9.08 -12.59
CA ALA A 146 4.35 9.34 -14.02
C ALA A 146 5.42 10.41 -14.32
N ILE A 147 6.17 10.22 -15.41
CA ILE A 147 7.12 11.22 -15.90
C ILE A 147 6.29 12.41 -16.37
N SER A 148 6.54 13.59 -15.80
CA SER A 148 6.05 14.84 -16.36
C SER A 148 6.82 15.11 -17.64
N ASN A 149 6.15 15.00 -18.78
CA ASN A 149 6.65 15.50 -20.07
C ASN A 149 6.82 17.02 -20.01
#